data_AF-A0A8T0NGZ3-F1
#
_entry.id   AF-A0A8T0NGZ3-F1
#
_cell.length_a   1.000
_cell.length_b   1.000
_cell.length_c   1.000
_cell.angle_alpha   90.00
_cell.angle_beta   90.00
_cell.angle_gamma   90.00
#
_symmetry.space_group_name_H-M   'P 1'
#
loop_
_entity.id
_entity.type
_entity.pdbx_description
1 polymer ?
#
loop_
_entity_poly.entity_id
_entity_poly.type
_entity_poly.pdbx_seq_one_letter_code
_entity_poly.pdbx_strand_id
1 'polypeptide(L)'
;MAGAPKSTGIALFPLLLLAAAAAASALPELNSSVPDPATVVADFHSKVASSRRRMQEAGGGGGGCMTGNPIDDCWRCAGTDWRQDRQRLADCGIGFGRNALGGKGGPLYVVTDSSDGDPVNPAPGTLRHAAIQEGPLWIVFAADMTIRLREELLVNSYKTIDGRGARVHIGAGGACITLQYVSNVIIHNVHVHDCVPAGDANVRSSPTHYGWRTRSDGDGISLFGARDVWVDHCALWRCADGLVDAIMGSTAITVSNSYFAHHDEVMLLGASDAYLPDSAMQVTIAFNRFGPGLVQRMPRCRRGYFHIVNNDYTSWEMYAIGGSASPTINSQGNRYIAPADPNAKEVRQLSCRAVCVLGLLLAALLWPLRRPWVSPPRCSPLFVAWRAEPVFFWPRLACLPLLVSSFAFSATGI
;
A
#
# COMPACT_ATOMS: atom_id res chain seq x y z
N MET A 1 47.26 -72.67 19.15
CA MET A 1 47.00 -73.42 17.89
C MET A 1 46.45 -72.41 16.90
N ALA A 2 47.29 -71.77 16.10
CA ALA A 2 47.76 -72.25 14.78
C ALA A 2 46.65 -72.16 13.71
N GLY A 3 46.84 -71.31 12.68
CA GLY A 3 46.11 -71.41 11.41
C GLY A 3 45.68 -70.08 10.76
N ALA A 4 46.58 -69.45 9.99
CA ALA A 4 46.23 -68.70 8.77
C ALA A 4 45.97 -69.71 7.61
N PRO A 5 45.59 -69.38 6.33
CA PRO A 5 45.55 -68.08 5.64
C PRO A 5 44.39 -67.84 4.62
N LYS A 6 44.38 -66.60 4.08
CA LYS A 6 43.93 -66.07 2.76
C LYS A 6 42.92 -66.85 1.89
N SER A 7 41.87 -66.15 1.45
CA SER A 7 41.31 -66.31 0.10
C SER A 7 40.65 -65.01 -0.38
N THR A 8 41.05 -64.60 -1.58
CA THR A 8 40.63 -63.45 -2.36
C THR A 8 39.24 -63.66 -2.98
N GLY A 9 38.30 -62.76 -2.70
CA GLY A 9 37.05 -62.64 -3.43
C GLY A 9 36.85 -61.21 -3.89
N ILE A 10 37.07 -60.95 -5.18
CA ILE A 10 36.72 -59.68 -5.83
C ILE A 10 35.20 -59.64 -5.93
N ALA A 11 34.56 -58.85 -5.07
CA ALA A 11 33.16 -58.50 -5.21
C ALA A 11 33.07 -57.14 -5.92
N LEU A 12 32.63 -57.14 -7.19
CA LEU A 12 32.15 -55.95 -7.86
C LEU A 12 30.92 -55.44 -7.10
N PHE A 13 31.10 -54.43 -6.25
CA PHE A 13 30.00 -53.62 -5.76
C PHE A 13 29.65 -52.59 -6.85
N PRO A 14 28.39 -52.51 -7.31
CA PRO A 14 27.99 -51.40 -8.14
C PRO A 14 28.04 -50.13 -7.29
N LEU A 15 28.71 -49.12 -7.83
CA LEU A 15 28.77 -47.77 -7.30
C LEU A 15 27.35 -47.19 -7.29
N LEU A 16 26.59 -47.45 -6.22
CA LEU A 16 25.36 -46.72 -5.95
C LEU A 16 25.79 -45.33 -5.47
N LEU A 17 25.88 -44.38 -6.40
CA LEU A 17 25.92 -42.97 -6.04
C LEU A 17 24.67 -42.68 -5.21
N LEU A 18 24.85 -42.52 -3.91
CA LEU A 18 23.88 -41.88 -3.04
C LEU A 18 23.85 -40.41 -3.44
N ALA A 19 23.07 -40.08 -4.48
CA ALA A 19 22.62 -38.72 -4.68
C ALA A 19 21.65 -38.42 -3.55
N ALA A 20 22.17 -37.88 -2.44
CA ALA A 20 21.38 -37.12 -1.51
C ALA A 20 20.80 -35.95 -2.30
N ALA A 21 19.61 -36.14 -2.86
CA ALA A 21 18.79 -35.05 -3.33
C ALA A 21 18.55 -34.17 -2.10
N ALA A 22 19.32 -33.09 -1.99
CA ALA A 22 18.91 -31.96 -1.19
C ALA A 22 17.51 -31.60 -1.69
N ALA A 23 16.51 -31.93 -0.88
CA ALA A 23 15.20 -31.33 -1.01
C ALA A 23 15.40 -29.85 -0.74
N ALA A 24 15.79 -29.11 -1.79
CA ALA A 24 15.50 -27.70 -1.88
C ALA A 24 13.98 -27.64 -1.77
N SER A 25 13.51 -27.32 -0.56
CA SER A 25 12.13 -26.94 -0.32
C SER A 25 11.84 -25.81 -1.30
N ALA A 26 11.13 -26.13 -2.38
CA ALA A 26 10.62 -25.14 -3.29
C ALA A 26 9.73 -24.21 -2.45
N LEU A 27 10.22 -22.98 -2.23
CA LEU A 27 9.35 -21.89 -1.79
C LEU A 27 8.16 -21.89 -2.76
N PRO A 28 6.91 -21.85 -2.28
CA PRO A 28 5.77 -21.75 -3.18
C PRO A 28 6.00 -20.57 -4.11
N GLU A 29 5.82 -20.76 -5.41
CA GLU A 29 5.96 -19.67 -6.37
C GLU A 29 5.18 -18.44 -5.86
N LEU A 30 5.89 -17.32 -5.73
CA LEU A 30 5.43 -15.98 -5.37
C LEU A 30 4.48 -15.41 -6.45
N ASN A 31 3.43 -16.14 -6.81
CA ASN A 31 2.71 -15.96 -8.07
C ASN A 31 1.59 -14.89 -8.02
N SER A 32 1.62 -13.98 -7.05
CA SER A 32 0.73 -12.80 -7.07
C SER A 32 1.32 -11.66 -7.92
N SER A 33 2.62 -11.67 -8.22
CA SER A 33 3.23 -10.71 -9.15
C SER A 33 2.85 -11.05 -10.60
N VAL A 34 2.39 -10.06 -11.35
CA VAL A 34 2.01 -10.24 -12.76
C VAL A 34 3.27 -10.17 -13.64
N PRO A 35 3.49 -11.10 -14.58
CA PRO A 35 4.68 -11.10 -15.45
C PRO A 35 4.84 -9.85 -16.31
N ASP A 36 3.72 -9.28 -16.78
CA ASP A 36 3.69 -8.02 -17.52
C ASP A 36 2.92 -6.94 -16.76
N PRO A 37 3.62 -6.10 -15.95
CA PRO A 37 3.03 -4.99 -15.24
C PRO A 37 2.27 -3.98 -16.13
N ALA A 38 2.64 -3.86 -17.41
CA ALA A 38 2.03 -2.92 -18.33
C ALA A 38 0.55 -3.25 -18.60
N THR A 39 0.17 -4.53 -18.57
CA THR A 39 -1.23 -4.95 -18.72
C THR A 39 -2.12 -4.41 -17.59
N VAL A 40 -1.61 -4.43 -16.35
CA VAL A 40 -2.32 -3.91 -15.17
C VAL A 40 -2.45 -2.39 -15.25
N VAL A 41 -1.40 -1.71 -15.71
CA VAL A 41 -1.42 -0.26 -15.95
C VAL A 41 -2.44 0.10 -17.04
N ALA A 42 -2.48 -0.65 -18.14
CA ALA A 42 -3.44 -0.43 -19.23
C ALA A 42 -4.90 -0.66 -18.77
N ASP A 43 -5.17 -1.74 -18.02
CA ASP A 43 -6.49 -1.98 -17.42
C ASP A 43 -6.92 -0.84 -16.50
N PHE A 44 -5.99 -0.36 -15.64
CA PHE A 44 -6.25 0.78 -14.77
C PHE A 44 -6.69 2.01 -15.56
N HIS A 45 -5.93 2.40 -16.59
CA HIS A 45 -6.27 3.57 -17.42
C HIS A 45 -7.58 3.39 -18.19
N SER A 46 -7.85 2.19 -18.69
CA SER A 46 -9.13 1.86 -19.34
C SER A 46 -10.32 2.08 -18.40
N LYS A 47 -10.22 1.62 -17.15
CA LYS A 47 -11.26 1.82 -16.13
C LYS A 47 -11.44 3.29 -15.76
N VAL A 48 -10.35 4.05 -15.61
CA VAL A 48 -10.41 5.51 -15.38
C VAL A 48 -11.06 6.23 -16.56
N ALA A 49 -10.67 5.92 -17.79
CA ALA A 49 -11.26 6.55 -18.98
C ALA A 49 -12.75 6.24 -19.10
N SER A 50 -13.16 5.01 -18.78
CA SER A 50 -14.57 4.59 -18.79
C SER A 50 -15.39 5.31 -17.72
N SER A 51 -14.87 5.40 -16.49
CA SER A 51 -15.52 6.15 -15.39
C SER A 51 -15.65 7.64 -15.72
N ARG A 52 -14.59 8.28 -16.23
CA ARG A 52 -14.63 9.70 -16.66
C ARG A 52 -15.63 9.96 -17.79
N ARG A 53 -15.73 9.05 -18.76
CA ARG A 53 -16.73 9.16 -19.84
C ARG A 53 -18.15 9.10 -19.29
N ARG A 54 -18.45 8.13 -18.42
CA ARG A 54 -19.77 8.02 -17.76
C ARG A 54 -20.10 9.26 -16.93
N MET A 55 -19.12 9.83 -16.23
CA MET A 55 -19.29 11.09 -15.51
C MET A 55 -19.65 12.26 -16.44
N GLN A 56 -18.99 12.37 -17.59
CA GLN A 56 -19.28 13.42 -18.59
C GLN A 56 -20.67 13.24 -19.21
N GLU A 57 -21.04 12.01 -19.58
CA GLU A 57 -22.37 11.65 -20.11
C GLU A 57 -23.48 11.94 -19.09
N ALA A 58 -23.20 11.79 -17.79
CA ALA A 58 -24.12 12.11 -16.70
C ALA A 58 -24.27 13.63 -16.41
N GLY A 59 -23.71 14.50 -17.26
CA GLY A 59 -24.00 15.94 -17.23
C GLY A 59 -23.00 16.83 -16.48
N GLY A 60 -21.79 16.35 -16.14
CA GLY A 60 -20.62 17.17 -15.79
C GLY A 60 -20.72 18.16 -14.61
N GLY A 61 -21.88 18.27 -13.95
CA GLY A 61 -22.15 19.25 -12.90
C GLY A 61 -23.40 18.90 -12.09
N GLY A 62 -23.20 18.19 -10.97
CA GLY A 62 -24.06 18.28 -9.79
C GLY A 62 -25.25 17.33 -9.64
N GLY A 63 -25.58 16.47 -10.62
CA GLY A 63 -26.75 15.57 -10.52
C GLY A 63 -26.47 14.06 -10.54
N GLY A 64 -25.35 13.62 -11.11
CA GLY A 64 -25.02 12.20 -11.26
C GLY A 64 -24.13 11.66 -10.14
N CYS A 65 -24.30 10.39 -9.76
CA CYS A 65 -23.43 9.75 -8.75
C CYS A 65 -21.96 9.62 -9.22
N MET A 66 -21.73 9.44 -10.52
CA MET A 66 -20.41 9.18 -11.09
C MET A 66 -19.44 10.33 -10.82
N THR A 67 -18.24 9.99 -10.37
CA THR A 67 -17.19 10.91 -9.91
C THR A 67 -15.97 10.96 -10.83
N GLY A 68 -15.85 10.02 -11.77
CA GLY A 68 -14.63 9.85 -12.57
C GLY A 68 -13.53 9.06 -11.86
N ASN A 69 -13.80 8.60 -10.62
CA ASN A 69 -13.00 7.62 -9.90
C ASN A 69 -13.64 6.23 -10.06
N PRO A 70 -13.04 5.31 -10.83
CA PRO A 70 -13.65 4.00 -11.10
C PRO A 70 -13.81 3.11 -9.86
N ILE A 71 -12.99 3.31 -8.82
CA ILE A 71 -13.09 2.55 -7.57
C ILE A 71 -14.40 2.94 -6.86
N ASP A 72 -14.59 4.23 -6.60
CA ASP A 72 -15.77 4.74 -5.92
C ASP A 72 -17.04 4.54 -6.74
N ASP A 73 -16.98 4.82 -8.05
CA ASP A 73 -18.12 4.66 -8.94
C ASP A 73 -18.64 3.21 -8.96
N CYS A 74 -17.77 2.23 -8.75
CA CYS A 74 -18.15 0.81 -8.79
C CYS A 74 -19.08 0.38 -7.64
N TRP A 75 -18.88 0.92 -6.44
CA TRP A 75 -19.68 0.54 -5.26
C TRP A 75 -20.60 1.66 -4.76
N ARG A 76 -20.20 2.94 -4.83
CA ARG A 76 -21.06 4.07 -4.43
C ARG A 76 -22.18 4.32 -5.43
N CYS A 77 -21.92 4.08 -6.72
CA CYS A 77 -22.87 4.31 -7.81
C CYS A 77 -23.47 3.01 -8.35
N ALA A 78 -23.43 1.96 -7.55
CA ALA A 78 -23.96 0.64 -7.83
C ALA A 78 -25.49 0.58 -8.03
N GLY A 79 -26.22 1.61 -7.58
CA GLY A 79 -27.69 1.60 -7.51
C GLY A 79 -28.25 0.83 -6.30
N THR A 80 -27.39 0.33 -5.41
CA THR A 80 -27.74 -0.33 -4.15
C THR A 80 -27.21 0.46 -2.95
N ASP A 81 -27.90 0.41 -1.81
CA ASP A 81 -27.32 0.92 -0.55
C ASP A 81 -26.15 0.00 -0.15
N TRP A 82 -24.96 0.57 -0.04
CA TRP A 82 -23.74 -0.16 0.33
C TRP A 82 -23.89 -0.90 1.67
N ARG A 83 -24.81 -0.46 2.56
CA ARG A 83 -25.08 -1.15 3.82
C ARG A 83 -25.70 -2.53 3.62
N GLN A 84 -26.49 -2.69 2.56
CA GLN A 84 -27.16 -3.94 2.20
C GLN A 84 -26.27 -4.85 1.34
N ASP A 85 -25.25 -4.28 0.69
CA ASP A 85 -24.32 -4.99 -0.19
C ASP A 85 -22.86 -4.60 0.13
N ARG A 86 -22.48 -4.75 1.40
CA ARG A 86 -21.16 -4.31 1.90
C ARG A 86 -20.00 -4.94 1.14
N GLN A 87 -20.15 -6.24 0.85
CA GLN A 87 -19.06 -7.05 0.28
C GLN A 87 -18.80 -6.77 -1.19
N ARG A 88 -19.71 -6.09 -1.91
CA ARG A 88 -19.47 -5.58 -3.27
C ARG A 88 -18.22 -4.74 -3.39
N LEU A 89 -17.82 -4.04 -2.32
CA LEU A 89 -16.58 -3.28 -2.29
C LEU A 89 -15.39 -4.10 -2.80
N ALA A 90 -15.29 -5.38 -2.43
CA ALA A 90 -14.18 -6.25 -2.84
C ALA A 90 -14.13 -6.54 -4.35
N ASP A 91 -15.18 -6.24 -5.11
CA ASP A 91 -15.19 -6.32 -6.59
C ASP A 91 -14.68 -5.04 -7.27
N CYS A 92 -14.45 -3.99 -6.50
CA CYS A 92 -14.12 -2.66 -7.01
C CYS A 92 -12.63 -2.32 -6.96
N GLY A 93 -11.80 -3.25 -6.44
CA GLY A 93 -10.35 -3.11 -6.46
C GLY A 93 -9.80 -3.02 -7.89
N ILE A 94 -8.84 -2.12 -8.11
CA ILE A 94 -8.10 -2.00 -9.37
C ILE A 94 -6.60 -1.88 -9.10
N GLY A 95 -5.76 -1.93 -10.14
CA GLY A 95 -4.31 -1.91 -9.98
C GLY A 95 -3.75 -3.28 -9.56
N PHE A 96 -2.57 -3.30 -8.94
CA PHE A 96 -1.91 -4.56 -8.59
C PHE A 96 -2.63 -5.34 -7.49
N GLY A 97 -3.23 -4.66 -6.50
CA GLY A 97 -4.03 -5.28 -5.44
C GLY A 97 -5.49 -5.60 -5.81
N ARG A 98 -5.87 -5.51 -7.09
CA ARG A 98 -7.26 -5.75 -7.56
C ARG A 98 -7.84 -7.12 -7.21
N ASN A 99 -6.99 -8.10 -6.92
CA ASN A 99 -7.39 -9.46 -6.57
C ASN A 99 -7.57 -9.66 -5.05
N ALA A 100 -7.35 -8.63 -4.23
CA ALA A 100 -7.58 -8.71 -2.79
C ALA A 100 -9.07 -8.96 -2.51
N LEU A 101 -9.44 -10.20 -2.21
CA LEU A 101 -10.84 -10.56 -1.91
C LEU A 101 -11.25 -10.14 -0.48
N GLY A 102 -10.27 -9.94 0.39
CA GLY A 102 -10.51 -9.70 1.81
C GLY A 102 -11.35 -10.83 2.43
N GLY A 103 -12.35 -10.44 3.21
CA GLY A 103 -13.33 -11.34 3.83
C GLY A 103 -14.55 -11.67 2.97
N LYS A 104 -14.55 -11.39 1.65
CA LYS A 104 -15.70 -11.62 0.78
C LYS A 104 -16.15 -13.10 0.83
N GLY A 105 -17.46 -13.33 0.89
CA GLY A 105 -18.07 -14.65 1.05
C GLY A 105 -18.08 -15.17 2.49
N GLY A 106 -17.35 -14.52 3.40
CA GLY A 106 -17.38 -14.80 4.82
C GLY A 106 -18.55 -14.13 5.54
N PRO A 107 -18.87 -14.55 6.77
CA PRO A 107 -19.86 -13.88 7.58
C PRO A 107 -19.37 -12.48 8.03
N LEU A 108 -20.34 -11.63 8.38
CA LEU A 108 -20.05 -10.38 9.07
C LEU A 108 -19.61 -10.67 10.51
N TYR A 109 -18.52 -10.06 10.94
CA TYR A 109 -18.13 -10.00 12.35
C TYR A 109 -18.31 -8.56 12.84
N VAL A 110 -19.18 -8.34 13.83
CA VAL A 110 -19.42 -7.02 14.39
C VAL A 110 -18.54 -6.83 15.62
N VAL A 111 -17.58 -5.92 15.55
CA VAL A 111 -16.82 -5.45 16.71
C VAL A 111 -17.75 -4.62 17.57
N THR A 112 -17.90 -5.03 18.83
CA THR A 112 -18.74 -4.40 19.85
C THR A 112 -17.92 -3.91 21.05
N ASP A 113 -16.68 -4.35 21.17
CA ASP A 113 -15.76 -3.97 22.23
C ASP A 113 -14.47 -3.39 21.62
N SER A 114 -14.08 -2.20 22.08
CA SER A 114 -12.88 -1.49 21.64
C SER A 114 -11.64 -1.82 22.49
N SER A 115 -11.79 -2.66 23.52
CA SER A 115 -10.70 -3.07 24.40
C SER A 115 -9.70 -4.01 23.71
N ASP A 116 -8.45 -3.99 24.20
CA ASP A 116 -7.37 -4.88 23.76
C ASP A 116 -6.49 -5.32 24.94
N GLY A 117 -7.12 -5.87 25.97
CA GLY A 117 -6.45 -6.14 27.26
C GLY A 117 -5.42 -7.27 27.24
N ASP A 118 -5.73 -8.37 26.52
CA ASP A 118 -4.91 -9.57 26.43
C ASP A 118 -4.58 -9.89 24.95
N PRO A 119 -3.33 -9.62 24.51
CA PRO A 119 -2.86 -9.92 23.15
C PRO A 119 -2.80 -11.42 22.81
N VAL A 120 -2.81 -12.30 23.83
CA VAL A 120 -2.78 -13.75 23.68
C VAL A 120 -4.19 -14.33 23.74
N ASN A 121 -5.11 -13.80 24.55
CA ASN A 121 -6.47 -14.33 24.66
C ASN A 121 -7.52 -13.23 24.42
N PRO A 122 -7.66 -12.74 23.18
CA PRO A 122 -8.61 -11.67 22.89
C PRO A 122 -10.05 -12.13 23.09
N ALA A 123 -10.86 -11.31 23.75
CA ALA A 123 -12.27 -11.61 24.01
C ALA A 123 -13.11 -11.52 22.72
N PRO A 124 -14.11 -12.39 22.52
CA PRO A 124 -15.12 -12.21 21.48
C PRO A 124 -15.79 -10.84 21.58
N GLY A 125 -16.06 -10.20 20.45
CA GLY A 125 -16.52 -8.82 20.34
C GLY A 125 -15.40 -7.82 20.06
N THR A 126 -14.13 -8.17 20.29
CA THR A 126 -12.98 -7.28 20.02
C THR A 126 -12.47 -7.38 18.58
N LEU A 127 -11.78 -6.33 18.11
CA LEU A 127 -11.10 -6.34 16.83
C LEU A 127 -10.00 -7.42 16.76
N ARG A 128 -9.21 -7.59 17.83
CA ARG A 128 -8.15 -8.61 17.87
C ARG A 128 -8.71 -10.02 17.73
N HIS A 129 -9.81 -10.34 18.40
CA HIS A 129 -10.44 -11.64 18.25
C HIS A 129 -10.88 -11.85 16.80
N ALA A 130 -11.50 -10.86 16.16
CA ALA A 130 -11.96 -10.96 14.76
C ALA A 130 -10.81 -11.15 13.77
N ALA A 131 -9.73 -10.38 13.92
CA ALA A 131 -8.61 -10.31 12.98
C ALA A 131 -7.87 -11.63 12.84
N ILE A 132 -7.77 -12.42 13.91
CA ILE A 132 -7.00 -13.66 13.93
C ILE A 132 -7.77 -14.89 13.44
N GLN A 133 -9.10 -14.82 13.31
CA GLN A 133 -9.92 -16.00 13.01
C GLN A 133 -9.52 -16.67 11.70
N GLU A 134 -9.83 -17.96 11.58
CA GLU A 134 -9.66 -18.71 10.34
C GLU A 134 -10.74 -18.36 9.31
N GLY A 135 -10.41 -18.54 8.04
CA GLY A 135 -11.33 -18.31 6.92
C GLY A 135 -11.72 -16.85 6.69
N PRO A 136 -12.57 -16.59 5.68
CA PRO A 136 -12.99 -15.24 5.34
C PRO A 136 -13.84 -14.59 6.45
N LEU A 137 -13.50 -13.37 6.87
CA LEU A 137 -14.36 -12.54 7.73
C LEU A 137 -14.41 -11.10 7.26
N TRP A 138 -15.64 -10.57 7.19
CA TRP A 138 -15.88 -9.15 6.92
C TRP A 138 -16.18 -8.43 8.24
N ILE A 139 -15.16 -7.79 8.78
CA ILE A 139 -15.17 -7.16 10.10
C ILE A 139 -15.75 -5.75 9.97
N VAL A 140 -16.80 -5.46 10.74
CA VAL A 140 -17.48 -4.16 10.82
C VAL A 140 -17.58 -3.71 12.27
N PHE A 141 -18.00 -2.47 12.50
CA PHE A 141 -18.04 -1.86 13.83
C PHE A 141 -19.46 -1.44 14.19
N ALA A 142 -19.88 -1.74 15.43
CA ALA A 142 -21.24 -1.44 15.91
C ALA A 142 -21.48 0.06 16.13
N ALA A 143 -20.42 0.83 16.40
CA ALA A 143 -20.46 2.26 16.70
C ALA A 143 -19.08 2.89 16.43
N ASP A 144 -18.99 4.20 16.61
CA ASP A 144 -17.70 4.92 16.69
C ASP A 144 -16.82 4.29 17.77
N MET A 145 -15.54 4.07 17.47
CA MET A 145 -14.60 3.39 18.37
C MET A 145 -13.21 3.99 18.28
N THR A 146 -12.54 4.07 19.42
CA THR A 146 -11.09 4.30 19.51
C THR A 146 -10.43 3.08 20.10
N ILE A 147 -9.69 2.34 19.28
CA ILE A 147 -9.08 1.06 19.61
C ILE A 147 -7.59 1.31 19.81
N ARG A 148 -7.20 1.37 21.09
CA ARG A 148 -5.80 1.47 21.50
C ARG A 148 -5.25 0.06 21.68
N LEU A 149 -4.54 -0.44 20.67
CA LEU A 149 -3.96 -1.78 20.71
C LEU A 149 -2.77 -1.82 21.67
N ARG A 150 -2.70 -2.87 22.46
CA ARG A 150 -1.60 -3.08 23.43
C ARG A 150 -0.33 -3.56 22.74
N GLU A 151 -0.49 -4.45 21.76
CA GLU A 151 0.57 -5.01 20.93
C GLU A 151 0.14 -4.95 19.46
N GLU A 152 1.05 -5.22 18.52
CA GLU A 152 0.70 -5.29 17.10
C GLU A 152 -0.55 -6.16 16.86
N LEU A 153 -1.47 -5.67 16.06
CA LEU A 153 -2.62 -6.43 15.60
C LEU A 153 -2.20 -7.28 14.40
N LEU A 154 -1.86 -8.54 14.66
CA LEU A 154 -1.67 -9.53 13.62
C LEU A 154 -3.02 -9.87 12.98
N VAL A 155 -3.13 -9.64 11.67
CA VAL A 155 -4.34 -9.93 10.89
C VAL A 155 -4.09 -11.19 10.06
N ASN A 156 -4.98 -12.17 10.16
CA ASN A 156 -4.89 -13.41 9.39
C ASN A 156 -5.34 -13.19 7.93
N SER A 157 -5.12 -14.15 7.04
CA SER A 157 -5.56 -14.08 5.64
C SER A 157 -7.09 -14.01 5.53
N TYR A 158 -7.57 -13.51 4.39
CA TYR A 158 -9.00 -13.37 4.06
C TYR A 158 -9.76 -12.51 5.08
N LYS A 159 -9.29 -11.30 5.30
CA LYS A 159 -9.93 -10.34 6.22
C LYS A 159 -10.26 -9.06 5.51
N THR A 160 -11.46 -8.55 5.76
CA THR A 160 -11.78 -7.14 5.49
C THR A 160 -11.99 -6.45 6.82
N ILE A 161 -11.26 -5.36 7.07
CA ILE A 161 -11.57 -4.40 8.13
C ILE A 161 -12.31 -3.24 7.47
N ASP A 162 -13.62 -3.16 7.66
CA ASP A 162 -14.53 -2.19 7.03
C ASP A 162 -15.10 -1.22 8.06
N GLY A 163 -14.52 -0.03 8.15
CA GLY A 163 -14.98 1.02 9.05
C GLY A 163 -16.21 1.79 8.56
N ARG A 164 -16.79 1.47 7.39
CA ARG A 164 -17.95 2.23 6.90
C ARG A 164 -19.14 2.15 7.85
N GLY A 165 -19.68 3.32 8.18
CA GLY A 165 -20.82 3.48 9.09
C GLY A 165 -20.43 3.85 10.52
N ALA A 166 -19.13 3.94 10.83
CA ALA A 166 -18.60 4.37 12.12
C ALA A 166 -17.30 5.18 11.92
N ARG A 167 -16.94 6.02 12.90
CA ARG A 167 -15.61 6.62 13.00
C ARG A 167 -14.73 5.71 13.83
N VAL A 168 -13.84 4.98 13.16
CA VAL A 168 -12.98 3.96 13.78
C VAL A 168 -11.54 4.44 13.78
N HIS A 169 -11.00 4.66 14.97
CA HIS A 169 -9.61 5.04 15.21
C HIS A 169 -8.83 3.83 15.72
N ILE A 170 -7.68 3.53 15.12
CA ILE A 170 -6.77 2.44 15.49
C ILE A 170 -5.38 3.03 15.74
N GLY A 171 -4.71 2.55 16.79
CA GLY A 171 -3.44 3.11 17.26
C GLY A 171 -3.68 3.95 18.51
N ALA A 172 -4.01 5.23 18.33
CA ALA A 172 -4.38 6.15 19.41
C ALA A 172 -3.39 6.10 20.60
N GLY A 173 -2.10 6.14 20.28
CA GLY A 173 -0.98 6.03 21.22
C GLY A 173 -0.59 4.60 21.61
N GLY A 174 -1.17 3.58 20.97
CA GLY A 174 -0.82 2.16 21.09
C GLY A 174 -0.18 1.62 19.81
N ALA A 175 -0.04 0.30 19.71
CA ALA A 175 0.45 -0.35 18.50
C ALA A 175 -0.60 -0.34 17.37
N CYS A 176 -0.23 -0.82 16.18
CA CYS A 176 -1.09 -0.77 15.01
C CYS A 176 -1.07 -2.10 14.21
N ILE A 177 -1.35 -2.04 12.90
CA ILE A 177 -1.74 -3.21 12.10
C ILE A 177 -0.52 -3.85 11.45
N THR A 178 -0.38 -5.17 11.59
CA THR A 178 0.70 -5.94 10.97
C THR A 178 0.12 -7.10 10.15
N LEU A 179 0.39 -7.08 8.85
CA LEU A 179 0.07 -8.14 7.88
C LEU A 179 1.32 -8.96 7.62
N GLN A 180 1.55 -10.00 8.40
CA GLN A 180 2.76 -10.82 8.32
C GLN A 180 2.48 -12.18 7.65
N TYR A 181 3.07 -12.40 6.48
CA TYR A 181 2.96 -13.64 5.69
C TYR A 181 1.52 -14.07 5.40
N VAL A 182 0.63 -13.10 5.19
CA VAL A 182 -0.79 -13.33 4.89
C VAL A 182 -1.16 -12.85 3.49
N SER A 183 -2.32 -13.29 3.00
CA SER A 183 -2.87 -12.81 1.75
C SER A 183 -4.36 -12.48 1.81
N ASN A 184 -4.84 -11.75 0.80
CA ASN A 184 -6.26 -11.39 0.66
C ASN A 184 -6.74 -10.56 1.85
N VAL A 185 -6.20 -9.35 2.01
CA VAL A 185 -6.60 -8.44 3.09
C VAL A 185 -7.06 -7.11 2.50
N ILE A 186 -8.22 -6.64 2.96
CA ILE A 186 -8.73 -5.30 2.66
C ILE A 186 -8.80 -4.50 3.96
N ILE A 187 -8.21 -3.31 3.98
CA ILE A 187 -8.33 -2.34 5.08
C ILE A 187 -9.02 -1.11 4.49
N HIS A 188 -10.22 -0.82 4.96
CA HIS A 188 -11.08 0.17 4.35
C HIS A 188 -11.77 1.09 5.36
N ASN A 189 -11.74 2.40 5.10
CA ASN A 189 -12.49 3.43 5.84
C ASN A 189 -12.18 3.47 7.35
N VAL A 190 -10.89 3.38 7.73
CA VAL A 190 -10.42 3.51 9.11
C VAL A 190 -9.40 4.64 9.26
N HIS A 191 -9.30 5.18 10.47
CA HIS A 191 -8.29 6.16 10.86
C HIS A 191 -7.17 5.44 11.62
N VAL A 192 -5.94 5.44 11.11
CA VAL A 192 -4.77 4.79 11.74
C VAL A 192 -3.76 5.85 12.12
N HIS A 193 -3.54 6.07 13.41
CA HIS A 193 -2.73 7.21 13.83
C HIS A 193 -2.16 7.09 15.23
N ASP A 194 -1.17 7.95 15.51
CA ASP A 194 -0.48 8.01 16.80
C ASP A 194 0.04 6.61 17.20
N CYS A 195 0.46 5.81 16.22
CA CYS A 195 1.01 4.47 16.43
C CYS A 195 2.37 4.58 17.12
N VAL A 196 2.61 3.73 18.12
CA VAL A 196 3.88 3.68 18.86
C VAL A 196 4.46 2.27 18.89
N PRO A 197 5.78 2.13 19.08
CA PRO A 197 6.43 0.85 19.32
C PRO A 197 5.76 0.07 20.45
N ALA A 198 5.50 -1.21 20.21
CA ALA A 198 5.13 -2.18 21.24
C ALA A 198 5.81 -3.53 20.96
N GLY A 199 5.86 -4.42 21.94
CA GLY A 199 6.45 -5.73 21.79
C GLY A 199 7.04 -6.23 23.09
N ASP A 200 8.00 -7.14 22.97
CA ASP A 200 8.54 -7.92 24.09
C ASP A 200 7.41 -8.64 24.85
N ALA A 201 6.49 -9.21 24.06
CA ALA A 201 5.28 -9.86 24.51
C ALA A 201 4.90 -11.02 23.58
N ASN A 202 4.13 -11.97 24.12
CA ASN A 202 3.48 -12.97 23.29
C ASN A 202 2.24 -12.35 22.62
N VAL A 203 2.09 -12.58 21.32
CA VAL A 203 0.96 -12.07 20.53
C VAL A 203 0.35 -13.19 19.71
N ARG A 204 -0.99 -13.31 19.77
CA ARG A 204 -1.74 -14.31 18.99
C ARG A 204 -1.87 -13.88 17.53
N SER A 205 -1.61 -14.81 16.62
CA SER A 205 -1.73 -14.61 15.16
C SER A 205 -2.81 -15.46 14.50
N SER A 206 -3.24 -16.54 15.17
CA SER A 206 -4.36 -17.40 14.74
C SER A 206 -5.05 -18.02 15.97
N PRO A 207 -6.21 -18.70 15.83
CA PRO A 207 -6.86 -19.37 16.95
C PRO A 207 -5.96 -20.41 17.62
N THR A 208 -5.00 -20.97 16.88
CA THR A 208 -4.12 -22.06 17.31
C THR A 208 -2.67 -21.64 17.56
N HIS A 209 -2.28 -20.41 17.19
CA HIS A 209 -0.89 -19.96 17.27
C HIS A 209 -0.74 -18.57 17.90
N TYR A 210 0.20 -18.46 18.84
CA TYR A 210 0.78 -17.21 19.31
C TYR A 210 2.30 -17.39 19.43
N GLY A 211 3.04 -16.28 19.39
CA GLY A 211 4.50 -16.31 19.52
C GLY A 211 5.06 -15.02 20.09
N TRP A 212 6.33 -15.07 20.48
CA TRP A 212 7.04 -13.90 21.00
C TRP A 212 7.28 -12.89 19.88
N ARG A 213 6.88 -11.64 20.12
CA ARG A 213 7.15 -10.48 19.26
C ARG A 213 8.18 -9.60 19.94
N THR A 214 9.25 -9.28 19.21
CA THR A 214 10.16 -8.20 19.60
C THR A 214 9.49 -6.86 19.39
N ARG A 215 10.08 -5.81 19.95
CA ARG A 215 9.64 -4.43 19.73
C ARG A 215 9.47 -4.10 18.23
N SER A 216 8.30 -3.58 17.88
CA SER A 216 7.96 -3.05 16.57
C SER A 216 8.41 -1.59 16.42
N ASP A 217 8.51 -1.12 15.19
CA ASP A 217 8.94 0.26 14.88
C ASP A 217 7.82 1.28 15.13
N GLY A 218 6.56 0.82 15.14
CA GLY A 218 5.38 1.68 15.35
C GLY A 218 4.79 2.23 14.05
N ASP A 219 4.85 1.45 12.97
CA ASP A 219 4.17 1.75 11.70
C ASP A 219 2.65 1.78 11.86
N GLY A 220 1.97 2.52 10.98
CA GLY A 220 0.50 2.45 10.86
C GLY A 220 0.01 1.09 10.35
N ILE A 221 0.43 0.73 9.14
CA ILE A 221 0.09 -0.55 8.50
C ILE A 221 1.37 -1.17 7.95
N SER A 222 1.86 -2.24 8.57
CA SER A 222 3.08 -2.94 8.17
C SER A 222 2.76 -4.22 7.38
N LEU A 223 3.30 -4.33 6.16
CA LEU A 223 3.14 -5.48 5.26
C LEU A 223 4.46 -6.23 5.14
N PHE A 224 4.52 -7.40 5.78
CA PHE A 224 5.73 -8.22 5.85
C PHE A 224 5.53 -9.53 5.09
N GLY A 225 6.00 -9.61 3.84
CA GLY A 225 5.74 -10.76 2.97
C GLY A 225 4.24 -10.98 2.68
N ALA A 226 3.44 -9.91 2.71
CA ALA A 226 2.00 -9.96 2.46
C ALA A 226 1.67 -9.81 0.97
N ARG A 227 0.57 -10.41 0.52
CA ARG A 227 0.16 -10.35 -0.89
C ARG A 227 -1.33 -10.19 -1.10
N ASP A 228 -1.71 -9.63 -2.23
CA ASP A 228 -3.13 -9.38 -2.57
C ASP A 228 -3.79 -8.53 -1.46
N VAL A 229 -3.25 -7.32 -1.27
CA VAL A 229 -3.66 -6.38 -0.22
C VAL A 229 -4.21 -5.10 -0.82
N TRP A 230 -5.30 -4.60 -0.25
CA TRP A 230 -5.90 -3.33 -0.63
C TRP A 230 -6.16 -2.43 0.57
N VAL A 231 -5.46 -1.29 0.62
CA VAL A 231 -5.70 -0.22 1.60
C VAL A 231 -6.47 0.88 0.90
N ASP A 232 -7.71 1.14 1.32
CA ASP A 232 -8.60 2.08 0.62
C ASP A 232 -9.34 3.01 1.58
N HIS A 233 -9.54 4.28 1.22
CA HIS A 233 -10.29 5.23 2.05
C HIS A 233 -9.80 5.36 3.50
N CYS A 234 -8.53 5.08 3.76
CA CYS A 234 -7.97 5.19 5.10
C CYS A 234 -7.41 6.59 5.33
N ALA A 235 -7.40 7.05 6.57
CA ALA A 235 -6.72 8.28 6.97
C ALA A 235 -5.58 7.93 7.93
N LEU A 236 -4.35 8.31 7.58
CA LEU A 236 -3.14 7.94 8.33
C LEU A 236 -2.27 9.15 8.68
N TRP A 237 -1.81 9.24 9.93
CA TRP A 237 -0.98 10.35 10.39
C TRP A 237 -0.24 10.07 11.70
N ARG A 238 0.86 10.80 11.95
CA ARG A 238 1.61 10.84 13.23
C ARG A 238 1.95 9.47 13.84
N CYS A 239 2.36 8.50 13.03
CA CYS A 239 2.93 7.27 13.58
C CYS A 239 4.37 7.51 14.08
N ALA A 240 4.95 6.54 14.78
CA ALA A 240 6.32 6.65 15.25
C ALA A 240 7.36 6.44 14.14
N ASP A 241 7.07 5.55 13.18
CA ASP A 241 7.94 5.27 12.02
C ASP A 241 7.19 5.45 10.69
N GLY A 242 6.79 4.41 9.97
CA GLY A 242 6.04 4.49 8.70
C GLY A 242 4.52 4.70 8.85
N LEU A 243 3.82 5.20 7.82
CA LEU A 243 2.35 5.09 7.77
C LEU A 243 1.91 3.80 7.09
N VAL A 244 2.49 3.46 5.93
CA VAL A 244 2.25 2.19 5.23
C VAL A 244 3.57 1.67 4.69
N ASP A 245 4.08 0.59 5.27
CA ASP A 245 5.37 0.02 4.89
C ASP A 245 5.19 -1.40 4.35
N ALA A 246 5.85 -1.70 3.24
CA ALA A 246 5.79 -3.02 2.60
C ALA A 246 7.18 -3.54 2.30
N ILE A 247 7.53 -4.67 2.91
CA ILE A 247 8.88 -5.25 2.85
C ILE A 247 8.82 -6.77 2.68
N MET A 248 9.99 -7.40 2.56
CA MET A 248 10.13 -8.86 2.63
C MET A 248 9.36 -9.62 1.54
N GLY A 249 9.36 -9.08 0.32
CA GLY A 249 8.71 -9.70 -0.83
C GLY A 249 7.20 -9.46 -0.88
N SER A 250 6.67 -8.52 -0.10
CA SER A 250 5.27 -8.10 -0.22
C SER A 250 4.96 -7.63 -1.66
N THR A 251 3.81 -8.01 -2.22
CA THR A 251 3.47 -7.74 -3.63
C THR A 251 1.96 -7.76 -3.88
N ALA A 252 1.51 -7.38 -5.08
CA ALA A 252 0.10 -7.27 -5.43
C ALA A 252 -0.67 -6.37 -4.44
N ILE A 253 -0.21 -5.13 -4.31
CA ILE A 253 -0.76 -4.14 -3.37
C ILE A 253 -1.41 -2.99 -4.13
N THR A 254 -2.56 -2.53 -3.67
CA THR A 254 -3.13 -1.23 -4.06
C THR A 254 -3.33 -0.39 -2.80
N VAL A 255 -2.85 0.85 -2.81
CA VAL A 255 -3.19 1.89 -1.83
C VAL A 255 -3.95 2.99 -2.55
N SER A 256 -5.23 3.17 -2.22
CA SER A 256 -6.09 4.10 -2.94
C SER A 256 -6.99 4.96 -2.06
N ASN A 257 -7.41 6.10 -2.61
CA ASN A 257 -8.40 7.01 -2.00
C ASN A 257 -8.11 7.39 -0.54
N SER A 258 -6.85 7.28 -0.13
CA SER A 258 -6.46 7.43 1.27
C SER A 258 -5.87 8.83 1.50
N TYR A 259 -5.95 9.28 2.74
CA TYR A 259 -5.48 10.58 3.19
C TYR A 259 -4.28 10.42 4.11
N PHE A 260 -3.17 11.04 3.74
CA PHE A 260 -1.92 11.00 4.51
C PHE A 260 -1.56 12.43 4.92
N ALA A 261 -1.29 12.65 6.20
CA ALA A 261 -0.95 13.98 6.71
C ALA A 261 -0.04 13.92 7.94
N HIS A 262 0.59 15.05 8.27
CA HIS A 262 1.32 15.28 9.53
C HIS A 262 2.28 14.15 9.91
N HIS A 263 3.23 13.84 9.04
CA HIS A 263 4.12 12.68 9.19
C HIS A 263 5.41 12.81 8.38
N ASP A 264 6.52 12.29 8.89
CA ASP A 264 7.82 12.36 8.19
C ASP A 264 7.92 11.27 7.11
N GLU A 265 7.99 10.02 7.54
CA GLU A 265 8.29 8.87 6.71
C GLU A 265 6.99 8.15 6.27
N VAL A 266 6.40 8.56 5.15
CA VAL A 266 5.02 8.16 4.81
C VAL A 266 4.88 6.70 4.38
N MET A 267 5.61 6.27 3.35
CA MET A 267 5.42 4.96 2.74
C MET A 267 6.75 4.40 2.21
N LEU A 268 7.28 3.37 2.86
CA LEU A 268 8.47 2.64 2.43
C LEU A 268 8.09 1.35 1.70
N LEU A 269 8.53 1.22 0.45
CA LEU A 269 8.29 0.04 -0.38
C LEU A 269 9.61 -0.65 -0.70
N GLY A 270 9.94 -1.66 0.10
CA GLY A 270 11.22 -2.36 0.16
C GLY A 270 12.20 -1.67 1.10
N ALA A 271 12.72 -2.38 2.11
CA ALA A 271 13.58 -1.80 3.15
C ALA A 271 15.08 -1.87 2.86
N SER A 272 15.53 -2.83 2.04
CA SER A 272 16.96 -3.10 1.85
C SER A 272 17.37 -3.10 0.38
N ASP A 273 18.42 -2.35 0.07
CA ASP A 273 19.06 -2.31 -1.24
C ASP A 273 19.68 -3.67 -1.65
N ALA A 274 19.80 -4.63 -0.72
CA ALA A 274 20.37 -5.96 -0.93
C ALA A 274 19.34 -7.10 -0.95
N TYR A 275 18.07 -6.85 -0.56
CA TYR A 275 17.05 -7.89 -0.51
C TYR A 275 16.39 -8.14 -1.88
N LEU A 276 16.96 -9.06 -2.67
CA LEU A 276 16.52 -9.34 -4.05
C LEU A 276 15.05 -9.75 -4.22
N PRO A 277 14.39 -10.46 -3.29
CA PRO A 277 12.98 -10.84 -3.47
C PRO A 277 12.01 -9.66 -3.65
N ASP A 278 12.37 -8.45 -3.20
CA ASP A 278 11.56 -7.23 -3.45
C ASP A 278 11.51 -6.84 -4.95
N SER A 279 12.27 -7.50 -5.82
CA SER A 279 12.17 -7.31 -7.28
C SER A 279 10.81 -7.79 -7.83
N ALA A 280 10.12 -8.69 -7.12
CA ALA A 280 8.78 -9.14 -7.43
C ALA A 280 7.68 -8.21 -6.87
N MET A 281 8.03 -7.18 -6.08
CA MET A 281 7.08 -6.25 -5.50
C MET A 281 6.37 -5.45 -6.60
N GLN A 282 5.03 -5.41 -6.54
CA GLN A 282 4.20 -4.64 -7.45
C GLN A 282 3.13 -3.89 -6.68
N VAL A 283 3.14 -2.55 -6.77
CA VAL A 283 2.26 -1.68 -5.97
C VAL A 283 1.62 -0.61 -6.84
N THR A 284 0.31 -0.41 -6.69
CA THR A 284 -0.41 0.74 -7.24
C THR A 284 -0.73 1.73 -6.12
N ILE A 285 -0.37 3.00 -6.31
CA ILE A 285 -0.69 4.11 -5.41
C ILE A 285 -1.56 5.06 -6.22
N ALA A 286 -2.86 5.12 -5.91
CA ALA A 286 -3.81 5.83 -6.76
C ALA A 286 -4.84 6.69 -6.02
N PHE A 287 -5.15 7.88 -6.53
CA PHE A 287 -6.21 8.74 -5.98
C PHE A 287 -6.01 9.16 -4.51
N ASN A 288 -4.80 9.03 -3.98
CA ASN A 288 -4.52 9.42 -2.61
C ASN A 288 -4.31 10.93 -2.53
N ARG A 289 -4.56 11.47 -1.34
CA ARG A 289 -4.21 12.84 -0.97
C ARG A 289 -3.05 12.80 0.02
N PHE A 290 -1.93 13.38 -0.40
CA PHE A 290 -0.72 13.56 0.39
C PHE A 290 -0.60 15.02 0.82
N GLY A 291 -0.71 15.24 2.13
CA GLY A 291 -0.58 16.53 2.79
C GLY A 291 -1.88 16.99 3.46
N PRO A 292 -1.78 17.95 4.39
CA PRO A 292 -0.60 18.77 4.67
C PRO A 292 0.40 18.13 5.65
N GLY A 293 1.59 18.75 5.78
CA GLY A 293 2.58 18.41 6.81
C GLY A 293 3.27 17.07 6.59
N LEU A 294 3.60 16.73 5.35
CA LEU A 294 4.37 15.53 5.02
C LEU A 294 5.81 15.91 4.69
N VAL A 295 6.78 15.11 5.11
CA VAL A 295 8.20 15.40 4.83
C VAL A 295 8.66 14.64 3.58
N GLN A 296 8.53 13.31 3.56
CA GLN A 296 9.12 12.45 2.52
C GLN A 296 8.39 11.11 2.32
N ARG A 297 8.92 10.30 1.39
CA ARG A 297 8.53 8.90 1.12
C ARG A 297 7.07 8.74 0.69
N MET A 298 6.62 9.46 -0.33
CA MET A 298 5.27 9.32 -0.90
C MET A 298 5.28 8.77 -2.34
N PRO A 299 5.76 7.54 -2.61
CA PRO A 299 6.47 6.59 -1.75
C PRO A 299 8.01 6.74 -1.83
N ARG A 300 8.73 5.94 -1.04
CA ARG A 300 10.14 5.61 -1.29
C ARG A 300 10.27 4.15 -1.73
N CYS A 301 10.68 3.92 -2.97
CA CYS A 301 10.66 2.62 -3.64
C CYS A 301 12.03 1.94 -3.74
N ARG A 302 12.07 0.61 -3.64
CA ARG A 302 13.22 -0.22 -4.01
C ARG A 302 12.82 -1.38 -4.90
N ARG A 303 13.63 -1.64 -5.93
CA ARG A 303 13.54 -2.76 -6.90
C ARG A 303 12.26 -2.88 -7.74
N GLY A 304 11.12 -3.15 -7.11
CA GLY A 304 9.89 -3.58 -7.77
C GLY A 304 9.27 -2.60 -8.76
N TYR A 305 8.03 -2.87 -9.15
CA TYR A 305 7.25 -2.04 -10.06
C TYR A 305 6.19 -1.23 -9.31
N PHE A 306 6.21 0.08 -9.50
CA PHE A 306 5.38 1.02 -8.76
C PHE A 306 4.58 1.89 -9.74
N HIS A 307 3.26 1.73 -9.76
CA HIS A 307 2.35 2.56 -10.54
C HIS A 307 1.76 3.65 -9.63
N ILE A 308 2.25 4.88 -9.78
CA ILE A 308 1.86 6.03 -8.96
C ILE A 308 1.00 6.95 -9.82
N VAL A 309 -0.31 6.98 -9.59
CA VAL A 309 -1.25 7.55 -10.57
C VAL A 309 -2.38 8.37 -9.97
N ASN A 310 -2.68 9.54 -10.53
CA ASN A 310 -3.79 10.41 -10.11
C ASN A 310 -3.81 10.76 -8.60
N ASN A 311 -2.66 10.85 -7.93
CA ASN A 311 -2.57 11.31 -6.56
C ASN A 311 -2.40 12.84 -6.50
N ASP A 312 -2.80 13.44 -5.39
CA ASP A 312 -2.68 14.86 -5.12
C ASP A 312 -1.67 15.11 -4.00
N TYR A 313 -0.58 15.83 -4.31
CA TYR A 313 0.52 16.11 -3.40
C TYR A 313 0.57 17.60 -3.07
N THR A 314 0.63 17.93 -1.79
CA THR A 314 0.70 19.31 -1.32
C THR A 314 1.81 19.50 -0.29
N SER A 315 2.69 20.47 -0.56
CA SER A 315 3.66 21.02 0.39
C SER A 315 4.50 19.98 1.14
N TRP A 316 5.15 19.06 0.42
CA TRP A 316 6.15 18.19 1.03
C TRP A 316 7.39 18.98 1.47
N GLU A 317 8.09 18.54 2.52
CA GLU A 317 9.25 19.29 3.03
C GLU A 317 10.59 18.86 2.42
N MET A 318 10.75 17.60 2.00
CA MET A 318 12.00 17.09 1.45
C MET A 318 11.86 16.57 0.01
N TYR A 319 11.05 15.53 -0.23
CA TYR A 319 10.73 15.03 -1.58
C TYR A 319 9.37 14.32 -1.59
N ALA A 320 8.70 14.26 -2.74
CA ALA A 320 7.49 13.45 -2.87
C ALA A 320 7.83 11.98 -3.16
N ILE A 321 8.43 11.68 -4.31
CA ILE A 321 8.68 10.30 -4.76
C ILE A 321 10.17 9.99 -4.76
N GLY A 322 10.59 9.01 -3.95
CA GLY A 322 11.99 8.60 -3.81
C GLY A 322 12.26 7.17 -4.28
N GLY A 323 13.53 6.83 -4.51
CA GLY A 323 13.89 5.44 -4.74
C GLY A 323 15.38 5.11 -4.79
N SER A 324 15.71 3.85 -4.48
CA SER A 324 17.06 3.28 -4.51
C SER A 324 17.04 1.81 -4.96
N ALA A 325 18.19 1.26 -5.39
CA ALA A 325 18.30 -0.14 -5.81
C ALA A 325 17.36 -0.54 -6.98
N SER A 326 17.38 0.26 -8.04
CA SER A 326 16.72 -0.03 -9.32
C SER A 326 15.19 -0.25 -9.30
N PRO A 327 14.38 0.64 -8.67
CA PRO A 327 12.94 0.56 -8.79
C PRO A 327 12.48 0.96 -10.19
N THR A 328 11.37 0.38 -10.64
CA THR A 328 10.61 0.87 -11.79
C THR A 328 9.45 1.71 -11.31
N ILE A 329 9.53 3.03 -11.49
CA ILE A 329 8.50 3.98 -11.03
C ILE A 329 7.77 4.55 -12.24
N ASN A 330 6.52 4.13 -12.44
CA ASN A 330 5.62 4.67 -13.45
C ASN A 330 4.68 5.71 -12.82
N SER A 331 4.97 7.00 -13.02
CA SER A 331 4.19 8.10 -12.42
C SER A 331 3.34 8.81 -13.48
N GLN A 332 2.02 8.84 -13.33
CA GLN A 332 1.09 9.33 -14.36
C GLN A 332 -0.06 10.16 -13.76
N GLY A 333 -0.38 11.32 -14.32
CA GLY A 333 -1.58 12.09 -13.93
C GLY A 333 -1.63 12.60 -12.48
N ASN A 334 -0.50 12.55 -11.74
CA ASN A 334 -0.41 13.11 -10.39
C ASN A 334 -0.38 14.64 -10.43
N ARG A 335 -1.00 15.29 -9.42
CA ARG A 335 -0.93 16.73 -9.22
C ARG A 335 0.06 17.05 -8.09
N TYR A 336 0.96 17.99 -8.33
CA TYR A 336 1.97 18.40 -7.36
C TYR A 336 1.88 19.91 -7.10
N ILE A 337 1.65 20.28 -5.85
CA ILE A 337 1.76 21.67 -5.38
C ILE A 337 2.99 21.72 -4.47
N ALA A 338 4.11 22.16 -5.03
CA ALA A 338 5.38 22.25 -4.33
C ALA A 338 5.34 23.29 -3.20
N PRO A 339 6.13 23.11 -2.12
CA PRO A 339 6.30 24.12 -1.09
C PRO A 339 6.94 25.41 -1.63
N ALA A 340 6.84 26.49 -0.86
CA ALA A 340 7.48 27.76 -1.18
C ALA A 340 9.02 27.66 -1.15
N ASP A 341 9.57 26.75 -0.33
CA ASP A 341 11.02 26.55 -0.19
C ASP A 341 11.65 26.11 -1.55
N PRO A 342 12.59 26.90 -2.11
CA PRO A 342 13.25 26.56 -3.37
C PRO A 342 14.06 25.26 -3.34
N ASN A 343 14.49 24.79 -2.16
CA ASN A 343 15.27 23.56 -1.98
C ASN A 343 14.40 22.30 -1.98
N ALA A 344 13.08 22.44 -1.79
CA ALA A 344 12.13 21.34 -1.74
C ALA A 344 11.23 21.27 -3.00
N LYS A 345 11.64 21.93 -4.10
CA LYS A 345 10.89 21.94 -5.37
C LYS A 345 11.06 20.70 -6.22
N GLU A 346 12.10 19.91 -5.95
CA GLU A 346 12.29 18.66 -6.67
C GLU A 346 11.28 17.63 -6.18
N VAL A 347 10.46 17.14 -7.10
CA VAL A 347 9.45 16.10 -6.79
C VAL A 347 10.13 14.77 -6.45
N ARG A 348 11.41 14.59 -6.83
CA ARG A 348 12.08 13.29 -6.86
C ARG A 348 13.42 13.29 -6.16
N GLN A 349 13.77 12.14 -5.61
CA GLN A 349 15.13 11.84 -5.16
C GLN A 349 15.49 10.38 -5.47
N LEU A 350 16.42 10.18 -6.42
CA LEU A 350 16.82 8.86 -6.89
C LEU A 350 18.32 8.63 -6.65
N SER A 351 18.70 7.45 -6.14
CA SER A 351 20.09 6.99 -6.18
C SER A 351 20.36 6.18 -7.47
N CYS A 352 21.62 6.07 -7.92
CA CYS A 352 21.97 5.49 -9.23
C CYS A 352 21.24 4.16 -9.51
N ARG A 353 20.69 4.04 -10.75
CA ARG A 353 19.98 2.90 -11.37
C ARG A 353 18.44 2.84 -11.29
N ALA A 354 17.74 3.88 -10.89
CA ALA A 354 16.27 3.93 -10.99
C ALA A 354 15.76 4.25 -12.42
N VAL A 355 14.67 3.63 -12.87
CA VAL A 355 13.98 3.94 -14.14
C VAL A 355 12.63 4.57 -13.83
N CYS A 356 12.37 5.76 -14.37
CA CYS A 356 11.10 6.46 -14.22
C CYS A 356 10.47 6.77 -15.57
N VAL A 357 9.21 6.32 -15.77
CA VAL A 357 8.38 6.69 -16.93
C VAL A 357 7.35 7.70 -16.45
N LEU A 358 7.32 8.89 -17.06
CA LEU A 358 6.39 9.97 -16.69
C LEU A 358 5.56 10.40 -17.89
N GLY A 359 4.23 10.42 -17.73
CA GLY A 359 3.31 11.11 -18.63
C GLY A 359 2.78 12.38 -17.96
N LEU A 360 3.17 13.55 -18.46
CA LEU A 360 2.68 14.87 -18.01
C LEU A 360 1.93 15.56 -19.15
N LEU A 361 0.78 16.19 -18.81
CA LEU A 361 0.18 17.26 -19.59
C LEU A 361 0.78 18.59 -19.11
N LEU A 362 1.74 19.14 -19.86
CA LEU A 362 2.27 20.48 -19.67
C LEU A 362 1.49 21.45 -20.56
N ALA A 363 0.77 22.40 -19.98
CA ALA A 363 0.33 23.59 -20.71
C ALA A 363 1.54 24.52 -20.85
N ALA A 364 2.15 24.55 -22.04
CA ALA A 364 3.38 25.30 -22.31
C ALA A 364 3.09 26.77 -22.64
N LEU A 365 3.85 27.69 -22.01
CA LEU A 365 4.13 29.03 -22.52
C LEU A 365 5.66 29.20 -22.56
N LEU A 366 6.17 29.58 -23.73
CA LEU A 366 7.58 29.65 -24.11
C LEU A 366 8.31 30.87 -23.50
N TRP A 367 9.49 30.67 -22.89
CA TRP A 367 10.58 31.66 -22.87
C TRP A 367 11.96 30.97 -22.63
N PRO A 368 13.09 31.45 -23.22
CA PRO A 368 14.27 30.62 -23.39
C PRO A 368 15.23 30.62 -22.19
N LEU A 369 15.84 29.46 -21.97
CA LEU A 369 16.89 29.17 -21.00
C LEU A 369 18.21 29.86 -21.38
N ARG A 370 18.86 30.54 -20.40
CA ARG A 370 20.31 30.79 -20.40
C ARG A 370 20.88 30.54 -19.00
N ARG A 371 21.55 29.40 -18.81
CA ARG A 371 22.98 29.23 -18.41
C ARG A 371 23.29 27.79 -17.98
N PRO A 372 24.53 27.29 -18.15
CA PRO A 372 24.86 25.86 -18.04
C PRO A 372 25.61 25.47 -16.75
N TRP A 373 25.50 24.17 -16.42
CA TRP A 373 26.46 23.26 -15.75
C TRP A 373 26.76 23.35 -14.24
N VAL A 374 26.48 22.21 -13.56
CA VAL A 374 27.39 21.52 -12.62
C VAL A 374 27.30 20.00 -12.93
N SER A 375 28.45 19.35 -13.08
CA SER A 375 28.64 17.96 -13.55
C SER A 375 28.09 16.89 -12.57
N PRO A 376 27.39 15.83 -13.04
CA PRO A 376 27.10 14.67 -12.19
C PRO A 376 28.20 13.58 -12.30
N PRO A 377 28.42 12.75 -11.27
CA PRO A 377 29.25 11.55 -11.41
C PRO A 377 28.52 10.52 -12.29
N ARG A 378 29.32 9.76 -13.03
CA ARG A 378 28.94 8.88 -14.14
C ARG A 378 27.85 7.85 -13.77
N CYS A 379 26.62 8.04 -14.26
CA CYS A 379 25.60 7.00 -14.40
C CYS A 379 24.72 7.32 -15.64
N SER A 380 24.71 6.46 -16.66
CA SER A 380 23.73 6.44 -17.78
C SER A 380 22.72 5.30 -17.51
N PRO A 381 21.43 5.37 -17.91
CA PRO A 381 20.85 6.06 -19.08
C PRO A 381 19.61 6.96 -18.79
N LEU A 382 19.15 7.66 -19.85
CA LEU A 382 17.98 8.56 -19.98
C LEU A 382 17.41 9.18 -18.70
N PHE A 383 17.94 10.35 -18.34
CA PHE A 383 17.42 11.20 -17.27
C PHE A 383 16.67 12.39 -17.86
N VAL A 384 15.44 12.62 -17.40
CA VAL A 384 14.82 13.96 -17.46
C VAL A 384 14.36 14.33 -16.05
N ALA A 385 15.15 15.18 -15.40
CA ALA A 385 14.76 15.87 -14.17
C ALA A 385 13.80 17.03 -14.54
N TRP A 386 12.70 17.19 -13.80
CA TRP A 386 11.76 18.29 -13.98
C TRP A 386 11.58 19.04 -12.65
N ARG A 387 11.59 20.37 -12.71
CA ARG A 387 11.37 21.28 -11.57
C ARG A 387 9.90 21.71 -11.57
N ALA A 388 9.21 21.58 -10.45
CA ALA A 388 7.89 22.20 -10.29
C ALA A 388 8.06 23.72 -10.15
N GLU A 389 7.49 24.50 -11.07
CA GLU A 389 7.50 25.97 -10.97
C GLU A 389 6.35 26.49 -10.10
N PRO A 390 6.53 27.60 -9.37
CA PRO A 390 5.47 28.20 -8.55
C PRO A 390 4.44 28.90 -9.45
N VAL A 391 3.16 28.56 -9.28
CA VAL A 391 2.05 29.27 -9.95
C VAL A 391 1.82 30.59 -9.21
N PHE A 392 2.17 31.72 -9.83
CA PHE A 392 1.80 33.07 -9.37
C PHE A 392 0.42 33.48 -9.88
N PHE A 393 -0.31 34.24 -9.05
CA PHE A 393 -1.72 34.59 -9.16
C PHE A 393 -2.03 35.64 -10.27
N TRP A 394 -3.29 35.60 -10.72
CA TRP A 394 -3.94 36.11 -11.96
C TRP A 394 -4.02 37.65 -12.17
N PRO A 395 -4.43 38.14 -13.37
CA PRO A 395 -5.85 38.52 -13.53
C PRO A 395 -6.51 38.18 -14.90
N ARG A 396 -7.80 37.80 -14.81
CA ARG A 396 -8.85 37.76 -15.86
C ARG A 396 -8.78 36.66 -16.93
N LEU A 397 -9.35 35.50 -16.60
CA LEU A 397 -10.40 34.84 -17.39
C LEU A 397 -11.20 33.96 -16.42
N ALA A 398 -12.45 34.33 -16.18
CA ALA A 398 -13.36 33.63 -15.29
C ALA A 398 -13.66 32.21 -15.80
N CYS A 399 -13.99 31.31 -14.87
CA CYS A 399 -14.29 29.86 -15.03
C CYS A 399 -13.09 28.90 -14.98
N LEU A 400 -12.58 28.64 -13.77
CA LEU A 400 -12.24 27.32 -13.19
C LEU A 400 -11.35 27.52 -11.94
N PRO A 401 -11.94 27.59 -10.73
CA PRO A 401 -11.27 26.99 -9.58
C PRO A 401 -12.30 26.32 -8.67
N LEU A 402 -12.70 25.08 -8.97
CA LEU A 402 -13.54 24.26 -8.08
C LEU A 402 -13.28 22.74 -8.18
N LEU A 403 -12.36 22.28 -9.04
CA LEU A 403 -12.36 20.89 -9.50
C LEU A 403 -11.41 19.91 -8.78
N VAL A 404 -10.82 20.27 -7.64
CA VAL A 404 -10.15 19.29 -6.75
C VAL A 404 -10.53 19.45 -5.27
N SER A 405 -11.07 20.61 -4.89
CA SER A 405 -11.57 20.84 -3.52
C SER A 405 -12.88 20.11 -3.21
N SER A 406 -13.65 19.70 -4.22
CA SER A 406 -15.02 19.20 -4.05
C SER A 406 -15.20 17.69 -4.27
N PHE A 407 -14.12 16.94 -4.53
CA PHE A 407 -14.22 15.52 -4.91
C PHE A 407 -13.98 14.52 -3.77
N ALA A 408 -13.85 15.00 -2.52
CA ALA A 408 -13.65 14.16 -1.34
C ALA A 408 -14.75 14.28 -0.27
N PHE A 409 -15.79 15.08 -0.49
CA PHE A 409 -16.80 15.32 0.56
C PHE A 409 -18.22 15.30 0.01
N SER A 410 -18.87 14.15 0.19
CA SER A 410 -20.27 14.11 0.60
C SER A 410 -20.39 13.05 1.70
N ALA A 411 -20.73 13.52 2.90
CA ALA A 411 -21.06 12.77 4.11
C ALA A 411 -19.94 12.03 4.87
N THR A 412 -18.99 12.78 5.43
CA THR A 412 -18.56 12.56 6.82
C THR A 412 -18.64 13.89 7.55
N GLY A 413 -19.56 13.98 8.51
CA GLY A 413 -19.60 15.07 9.47
C GLY A 413 -18.36 15.00 10.35
N ILE A 414 -17.77 16.17 10.61
CA ILE A 414 -16.70 16.42 11.57
C ILE A 414 -17.09 15.83 12.94
#